data_AF-A0A961AEH6-F1
#
_entry.id   AF-A0A961AEH6-F1
#
_cell.length_a   1.000
_cell.length_b   1.000
_cell.length_c   1.000
_cell.angle_alpha   90.00
_cell.angle_beta   90.00
_cell.angle_gamma   90.00
#
_symmetry.space_group_name_H-M   'P 1'
#
loop_
_entity.id
_entity.type
_entity.pdbx_description
1 polymer ?
#
loop_
_entity_poly.entity_id
_entity_poly.type
_entity_poly.pdbx_seq_one_letter_code
_entity_poly.pdbx_strand_id
1 'polypeptide(L)'
;MFYWLLLIGAAIAVTRQQADSISVATQVAALMALVILARSVLADAPLDAEALVYSLPIGRSAVWSGKTVFLLVGLLAPWVIHQLIPFRGYGFNPWQWSVLAVEFVAMAVIWGSAFGVALSVGFSVGQRIVLVLGVIAAALTFSLFLEDEVWWITARACGVIVGFTVIACGLVAAWWLVGASCKPRMAWITLLGCGLTSVFLSKLWSIDWRRSGQAECQSAQLEVRASNDLSAGDQKLWPGLVLHGLPASDVASVIWLSPNSREERMTNRPLIGGLSSDFVQTALATGEMQPNAYWMREDFTVELSRVEPSQGLWMGCEVPNPRTAELRELWEESVKRYPEAVDQPWELRLAIFRLRKVVTMPGREAISEPWQVTLRPGLRLDVYLKELDYEGKLLLKADLRRRFPRWARLSSKDQFWPFGMEPKENFLVLWKSPSTEEVQVCLNDSEQSWPQNTLLLERWNQPQNLWIAHPSAHMAITGLTLDQWIDGSTLELWYPEFRGVVEMEVPAETVKEAVRLETVYRLENKQVSKLEMTPDQAAVFFAEETAE
;
A
#
# COMPACT_ATOMS: atom_id res chain seq x y z
N MET A 1 -13.44 36.95 -22.85
CA MET A 1 -14.83 36.50 -22.58
C MET A 1 -14.99 34.98 -22.75
N PHE A 2 -14.51 34.39 -23.86
CA PHE A 2 -14.57 32.93 -24.10
C PHE A 2 -13.91 32.05 -23.01
N TYR A 3 -12.72 32.43 -22.52
CA TYR A 3 -12.05 31.71 -21.42
C TYR A 3 -12.87 31.67 -20.11
N TRP A 4 -13.57 32.76 -19.80
CA TRP A 4 -14.45 32.83 -18.63
C TRP A 4 -15.68 31.92 -18.78
N LEU A 5 -16.19 31.74 -20.00
CA LEU A 5 -17.32 30.83 -20.28
C LEU A 5 -16.91 29.36 -20.20
N LEU A 6 -15.69 28.99 -20.63
CA LEU A 6 -15.13 27.65 -20.44
C LEU A 6 -14.87 27.35 -18.96
N LEU A 7 -14.40 28.33 -18.19
CA LEU A 7 -14.22 28.25 -16.74
C LEU A 7 -15.52 28.07 -15.98
N ILE A 8 -16.54 28.84 -16.35
CA ILE A 8 -17.88 28.73 -15.76
C ILE A 8 -18.50 27.38 -16.14
N GLY A 9 -18.34 26.93 -17.39
CA GLY A 9 -18.78 25.60 -17.83
C GLY A 9 -18.09 24.45 -17.07
N ALA A 10 -16.77 24.53 -16.89
CA ALA A 10 -16.00 23.56 -16.11
C ALA A 10 -16.36 23.60 -14.61
N ALA A 11 -16.51 24.78 -14.02
CA ALA A 11 -16.93 24.94 -12.64
C ALA A 11 -18.35 24.40 -12.39
N ILE A 12 -19.29 24.64 -13.33
CA ILE A 12 -20.66 24.12 -13.25
C ILE A 12 -20.68 22.60 -13.41
N ALA A 13 -19.89 22.04 -14.33
CA ALA A 13 -19.77 20.59 -14.52
C ALA A 13 -19.20 19.90 -13.26
N VAL A 14 -18.23 20.53 -12.61
CA VAL A 14 -17.62 20.07 -11.35
C VAL A 14 -18.61 20.13 -10.18
N THR A 15 -19.41 21.18 -10.06
CA THR A 15 -20.40 21.30 -8.98
C THR A 15 -21.55 20.30 -9.06
N ARG A 16 -21.77 19.67 -10.23
CA ARG A 16 -22.81 18.64 -10.39
C ARG A 16 -22.35 17.22 -10.04
N GLN A 17 -21.05 16.97 -9.87
CA GLN A 17 -20.55 15.69 -9.42
C GLN A 17 -20.50 15.66 -7.88
N GLN A 18 -21.51 15.03 -7.31
CA GLN A 18 -21.74 14.95 -5.87
C GLN A 18 -20.66 14.14 -5.16
N ALA A 19 -20.23 14.66 -4.00
CA ALA A 19 -19.57 14.02 -2.87
C ALA A 19 -18.82 12.71 -3.17
N ASP A 20 -17.59 12.82 -3.68
CA ASP A 20 -16.45 12.20 -3.02
C ASP A 20 -15.10 12.69 -3.59
N SER A 21 -14.26 13.15 -2.66
CA SER A 21 -12.79 13.07 -2.70
C SER A 21 -11.90 14.08 -3.46
N ILE A 22 -12.41 15.10 -4.16
CA ILE A 22 -11.60 16.26 -4.55
C ILE A 22 -12.32 17.55 -4.17
N SER A 23 -11.75 18.31 -3.21
CA SER A 23 -12.35 19.59 -2.81
C SER A 23 -12.48 20.48 -4.03
N VAL A 24 -13.70 20.93 -4.34
CA VAL A 24 -13.99 21.92 -5.40
C VAL A 24 -13.00 23.08 -5.38
N ALA A 25 -12.51 23.44 -4.18
CA ALA A 25 -11.45 24.41 -3.95
C ALA A 25 -10.14 24.12 -4.72
N THR A 26 -9.66 22.87 -4.76
CA THR A 26 -8.42 22.51 -5.48
C THR A 26 -8.54 22.70 -7.00
N GLN A 27 -9.70 22.38 -7.57
CA GLN A 27 -9.94 22.54 -9.00
C GLN A 27 -10.12 24.01 -9.38
N VAL A 28 -10.84 24.79 -8.55
CA VAL A 28 -10.97 26.24 -8.70
C VAL A 28 -9.60 26.93 -8.61
N ALA A 29 -8.75 26.52 -7.66
CA ALA A 29 -7.39 27.05 -7.51
C ALA A 29 -6.52 26.75 -8.74
N ALA A 30 -6.57 25.53 -9.28
CA ALA A 30 -5.84 25.15 -10.49
C ALA A 30 -6.29 25.97 -11.71
N LEU A 31 -7.60 26.16 -11.86
CA LEU A 31 -8.21 26.98 -12.90
C LEU A 31 -7.79 28.46 -12.80
N MET A 32 -7.81 29.03 -11.59
CA MET A 32 -7.34 30.40 -11.35
C MET A 32 -5.85 30.54 -11.66
N ALA A 33 -5.02 29.57 -11.29
CA ALA A 33 -3.59 29.56 -11.62
C ALA A 33 -3.35 29.54 -13.14
N LEU A 34 -4.12 28.74 -13.90
CA LEU A 34 -4.07 28.73 -15.36
C LEU A 34 -4.49 30.06 -15.98
N VAL A 35 -5.48 30.75 -15.40
CA VAL A 35 -5.90 32.09 -15.86
C VAL A 35 -4.80 33.12 -15.61
N ILE A 36 -4.20 33.11 -14.42
CA ILE A 36 -3.11 34.03 -14.08
C ILE A 36 -1.91 33.76 -15.00
N LEU A 37 -1.57 32.49 -15.23
CA LEU A 37 -0.55 32.09 -16.19
C LEU A 37 -0.88 32.61 -17.60
N ALA A 38 -2.10 32.37 -18.10
CA ALA A 38 -2.54 32.85 -19.41
C ALA A 38 -2.43 34.36 -19.54
N ARG A 39 -2.88 35.10 -18.53
CA ARG A 39 -2.79 36.56 -18.51
C ARG A 39 -1.34 37.04 -18.47
N SER A 40 -0.48 36.40 -17.67
CA SER A 40 0.94 36.77 -17.58
C SER A 40 1.71 36.53 -18.88
N VAL A 41 1.36 35.48 -19.62
CA VAL A 41 1.99 35.15 -20.90
C VAL A 41 1.41 36.04 -22.02
N LEU A 42 0.09 36.23 -22.07
CA LEU A 42 -0.59 37.05 -23.07
C LEU A 42 -0.38 38.56 -22.91
N ALA A 43 -0.08 39.03 -21.69
CA ALA A 43 0.21 40.44 -21.43
C ALA A 43 1.42 40.98 -22.24
N ASP A 44 2.32 40.09 -22.68
CA ASP A 44 3.40 40.44 -23.62
C ASP A 44 3.32 39.57 -24.88
N ALA A 45 2.13 39.42 -25.46
CA ALA A 45 2.04 38.83 -26.80
C ALA A 45 3.10 39.51 -27.69
N PRO A 46 3.80 38.76 -28.57
CA PRO A 46 4.99 39.26 -29.28
C PRO A 46 4.76 40.55 -30.09
N LEU A 47 3.51 40.90 -30.35
CA LEU A 47 3.09 42.16 -30.98
C LEU A 47 3.17 43.39 -30.04
N ASP A 48 3.00 43.23 -28.72
CA ASP A 48 3.10 44.31 -27.71
C ASP A 48 4.46 44.35 -27.00
N ALA A 49 5.15 43.21 -26.88
CA ALA A 49 6.50 43.15 -26.32
C ALA A 49 7.50 43.98 -27.16
N GLU A 50 7.26 44.10 -28.47
CA GLU A 50 8.03 45.00 -29.34
C GLU A 50 7.82 46.46 -28.93
N ALA A 51 6.57 46.89 -28.69
CA ALA A 51 6.28 48.26 -28.23
C ALA A 51 6.95 48.61 -26.89
N LEU A 52 7.05 47.65 -25.97
CA LEU A 52 7.66 47.83 -24.65
C LEU A 52 9.20 47.79 -24.67
N VAL A 53 9.79 46.93 -25.50
CA VAL A 53 11.25 46.86 -25.72
C VAL A 53 11.77 48.07 -26.49
N TYR A 54 10.96 48.66 -27.38
CA TYR A 54 11.33 49.91 -28.06
C TYR A 54 11.15 51.16 -27.19
N SER A 55 10.43 51.07 -26.05
CA SER A 55 10.18 52.21 -25.15
C SER A 55 10.97 52.18 -23.84
N LEU A 56 11.50 51.02 -23.42
CA LEU A 56 12.28 50.87 -22.19
C LEU A 56 13.53 49.99 -22.42
N PRO A 57 14.66 50.25 -21.73
CA PRO A 57 15.92 49.50 -21.90
C PRO A 57 15.90 48.14 -21.17
N ILE A 58 14.81 47.38 -21.28
CA ILE A 58 14.66 46.08 -20.63
C ILE A 58 14.74 44.99 -21.70
N GLY A 59 15.76 44.12 -21.61
CA GLY A 59 15.94 43.01 -22.55
C GLY A 59 14.84 41.93 -22.42
N ARG A 60 14.49 41.26 -23.54
CA ARG A 60 13.50 40.16 -23.59
C ARG A 60 13.78 39.04 -22.59
N SER A 61 15.05 38.74 -22.35
CA SER A 61 15.49 37.78 -21.34
C SER A 61 15.13 38.19 -19.92
N ALA A 62 15.21 39.48 -19.59
CA ALA A 62 14.86 40.00 -18.27
C ALA A 62 13.34 39.93 -18.04
N VAL A 63 12.55 40.20 -19.09
CA VAL A 63 11.08 40.04 -19.05
C VAL A 63 10.71 38.57 -18.83
N TRP A 64 11.31 37.64 -19.56
CA TRP A 64 11.08 36.20 -19.34
C TRP A 64 11.48 35.77 -17.94
N SER A 65 12.65 36.19 -17.43
CA SER A 65 13.08 35.82 -16.08
C SER A 65 12.15 36.39 -15.01
N GLY A 66 11.67 37.62 -15.18
CA GLY A 66 10.68 38.23 -14.28
C GLY A 66 9.39 37.42 -14.23
N LYS A 67 8.90 36.94 -15.39
CA LYS A 67 7.74 36.05 -15.47
C LYS A 67 8.00 34.72 -14.78
N THR A 68 9.13 34.08 -15.06
CA THR A 68 9.48 32.80 -14.44
C THR A 68 9.55 32.95 -12.91
N VAL A 69 10.18 34.01 -12.40
CA VAL A 69 10.21 34.31 -10.95
C VAL A 69 8.81 34.55 -10.40
N PHE A 70 7.96 35.34 -11.08
CA PHE A 70 6.58 35.56 -10.67
C PHE A 70 5.77 34.27 -10.63
N LEU A 71 5.90 33.39 -11.63
CA LEU A 71 5.19 32.11 -11.65
C LEU A 71 5.72 31.16 -10.58
N LEU A 72 7.03 31.13 -10.34
CA LEU A 72 7.64 30.30 -9.30
C LEU A 72 7.19 30.74 -7.90
N VAL A 73 7.24 32.03 -7.61
CA VAL A 73 6.95 32.56 -6.26
C VAL A 73 5.46 32.78 -6.04
N GLY A 74 4.75 33.32 -7.03
CA GLY A 74 3.35 33.74 -6.91
C GLY A 74 2.32 32.65 -7.17
N LEU A 75 2.67 31.60 -7.94
CA LEU A 75 1.74 30.50 -8.25
C LEU A 75 2.26 29.15 -7.78
N LEU A 76 3.49 28.79 -8.14
CA LEU A 76 4.02 27.46 -7.90
C LEU A 76 4.22 27.21 -6.41
N ALA A 77 4.92 28.08 -5.69
CA ALA A 77 5.20 27.87 -4.27
C ALA A 77 3.92 27.76 -3.42
N PRO A 78 2.93 28.66 -3.53
CA PRO A 78 1.65 28.50 -2.83
C PRO A 78 0.90 27.22 -3.23
N TRP A 79 0.91 26.86 -4.51
CA TRP A 79 0.27 25.64 -4.99
C TRP A 79 0.94 24.38 -4.42
N VAL A 80 2.27 24.29 -4.45
CA VAL A 80 3.02 23.18 -3.84
C VAL A 80 2.72 23.08 -2.35
N ILE A 81 2.77 24.19 -1.61
CA ILE A 81 2.44 24.21 -0.18
C ILE A 81 1.02 23.67 0.05
N HIS A 82 0.05 24.09 -0.77
CA HIS A 82 -1.32 23.61 -0.68
C HIS A 82 -1.44 22.11 -0.97
N GLN A 83 -0.74 21.61 -2.00
CA GLN A 83 -0.71 20.18 -2.34
C GLN A 83 -0.02 19.31 -1.27
N LEU A 84 0.87 19.87 -0.45
CA LEU A 84 1.55 19.15 0.63
C LEU A 84 0.68 18.99 1.88
N ILE A 85 -0.33 19.84 2.11
CA ILE A 85 -1.21 19.78 3.30
C ILE A 85 -1.87 18.41 3.49
N PRO A 86 -2.47 17.78 2.45
CA PRO A 86 -3.11 16.47 2.58
C PRO A 86 -2.16 15.31 2.96
N PHE A 87 -0.85 15.53 2.95
CA PHE A 87 0.16 14.52 3.31
C PHE A 87 0.67 14.66 4.74
N ARG A 88 0.16 15.64 5.49
CA ARG A 88 0.42 15.73 6.93
C ARG A 88 -0.09 14.47 7.62
N GLY A 89 0.71 13.93 8.54
CA GLY A 89 0.38 12.71 9.28
C GLY A 89 0.69 11.38 8.57
N TYR A 90 1.34 11.39 7.39
CA TYR A 90 1.79 10.16 6.72
C TYR A 90 3.21 9.71 7.14
N GLY A 91 3.82 10.35 8.15
CA GLY A 91 5.14 9.99 8.70
C GLY A 91 6.29 10.00 7.70
N PHE A 92 6.24 10.89 6.70
CA PHE A 92 7.34 11.03 5.75
C PHE A 92 8.59 11.62 6.40
N ASN A 93 9.75 11.08 6.03
CA ASN A 93 11.04 11.66 6.36
C ASN A 93 11.33 12.90 5.47
N PRO A 94 12.32 13.74 5.82
CA PRO A 94 12.64 14.97 5.06
C PRO A 94 12.96 14.72 3.58
N TRP A 95 13.56 13.56 3.27
CA TRP A 95 13.82 13.14 1.90
C TRP A 95 12.53 12.88 1.12
N GLN A 96 11.60 12.10 1.68
CA GLN A 96 10.29 11.82 1.07
C GLN A 96 9.47 13.11 0.86
N TRP A 97 9.52 14.04 1.81
CA TRP A 97 8.91 15.36 1.64
C TRP A 97 9.53 16.16 0.49
N SER A 98 10.85 16.11 0.36
CA SER A 98 11.57 16.78 -0.73
C SER A 98 11.22 16.17 -2.09
N VAL A 99 11.19 14.85 -2.18
CA VAL A 99 10.80 14.12 -3.40
C VAL A 99 9.36 14.45 -3.80
N LEU A 100 8.44 14.47 -2.84
CA LEU A 100 7.05 14.85 -3.07
C LEU A 100 6.92 16.30 -3.58
N ALA A 101 7.69 17.23 -3.00
CA ALA A 101 7.71 18.62 -3.46
C ALA A 101 8.27 18.72 -4.89
N VAL A 102 9.35 18.01 -5.20
CA VAL A 102 9.95 17.95 -6.55
C VAL A 102 8.96 17.36 -7.56
N GLU A 103 8.23 16.31 -7.19
CA GLU A 103 7.21 15.70 -8.04
C GLU A 103 6.10 16.70 -8.41
N PHE A 104 5.57 17.44 -7.42
CA PHE A 104 4.61 18.52 -7.69
C PHE A 104 5.21 19.64 -8.54
N VAL A 105 6.43 20.09 -8.23
CA VAL A 105 7.12 21.13 -8.99
C VAL A 105 7.29 20.72 -10.45
N ALA A 106 7.76 19.51 -10.73
CA ALA A 106 8.00 19.04 -12.07
C ALA A 106 6.72 19.05 -12.94
N MET A 107 5.58 18.69 -12.34
CA MET A 107 4.29 18.71 -13.03
C MET A 107 3.85 20.12 -13.38
N ALA A 108 3.88 21.01 -12.40
CA ALA A 108 3.52 22.39 -12.63
C ALA A 108 4.47 23.07 -13.62
N VAL A 109 5.76 22.70 -13.63
CA VAL A 109 6.72 23.14 -14.64
C VAL A 109 6.32 22.63 -16.02
N ILE A 110 5.97 21.35 -16.18
CA ILE A 110 5.55 20.81 -17.49
C ILE A 110 4.29 21.50 -18.01
N TRP A 111 3.25 21.58 -17.18
CA TRP A 111 2.01 22.23 -17.58
C TRP A 111 2.20 23.72 -17.85
N GLY A 112 2.91 24.42 -16.95
CA GLY A 112 3.18 25.84 -17.07
C GLY A 112 4.00 26.18 -18.31
N SER A 113 5.05 25.41 -18.59
CA SER A 113 5.92 25.62 -19.75
C SER A 113 5.27 25.18 -21.06
N ALA A 114 4.54 24.06 -21.10
CA ALA A 114 3.78 23.66 -22.29
C ALA A 114 2.73 24.71 -22.68
N PHE A 115 2.02 25.24 -21.69
CA PHE A 115 1.06 26.32 -21.89
C PHE A 115 1.76 27.64 -22.28
N GLY A 116 2.90 27.95 -21.66
CA GLY A 116 3.77 29.07 -22.02
C GLY A 116 4.23 29.01 -23.48
N VAL A 117 4.71 27.85 -23.95
CA VAL A 117 5.05 27.60 -25.35
C VAL A 117 3.83 27.81 -26.23
N ALA A 118 2.70 27.15 -25.93
CA ALA A 118 1.49 27.20 -26.74
C ALA A 118 0.96 28.63 -26.96
N LEU A 119 1.03 29.47 -25.92
CA LEU A 119 0.60 30.87 -25.99
C LEU A 119 1.63 31.79 -26.65
N SER A 120 2.93 31.45 -26.57
CA SER A 120 4.02 32.27 -27.11
C SER A 120 4.22 32.05 -28.61
N VAL A 121 3.79 30.92 -29.19
CA VAL A 121 3.87 30.74 -30.64
C VAL A 121 2.80 31.58 -31.34
N GLY A 122 3.22 32.47 -32.24
CA GLY A 122 2.40 33.44 -32.97
C GLY A 122 1.47 32.85 -34.03
N PHE A 123 0.74 31.78 -33.69
CA PHE A 123 -0.22 31.14 -34.58
C PHE A 123 -1.58 31.86 -34.59
N SER A 124 -2.39 31.58 -35.61
CA SER A 124 -3.80 32.00 -35.67
C SER A 124 -4.56 31.46 -34.45
N VAL A 125 -5.63 32.14 -34.04
CA VAL A 125 -6.43 31.78 -32.85
C VAL A 125 -6.88 30.31 -32.89
N GLY A 126 -7.28 29.81 -34.07
CA GLY A 126 -7.67 28.40 -34.25
C GLY A 126 -6.51 27.41 -34.03
N GLN A 127 -5.30 27.73 -34.51
CA GLN A 127 -4.12 26.89 -34.31
C GLN A 127 -3.64 26.88 -32.85
N ARG A 128 -3.77 28.01 -32.13
CA ARG A 128 -3.50 28.05 -30.67
C ARG A 128 -4.46 27.15 -29.89
N ILE A 129 -5.74 27.16 -30.25
CA ILE A 129 -6.75 26.31 -29.63
C ILE A 129 -6.44 24.83 -29.88
N VAL A 130 -6.09 24.45 -31.12
CA VAL A 130 -5.72 23.06 -31.46
C VAL A 130 -4.48 22.60 -30.71
N LEU A 131 -3.47 23.47 -30.52
CA LEU A 131 -2.25 23.12 -29.80
C LEU A 131 -2.48 22.98 -28.29
N VAL A 132 -3.27 23.87 -27.69
CA VAL A 132 -3.70 23.76 -26.29
C VAL A 132 -4.54 22.48 -26.08
N LEU A 133 -5.48 22.19 -26.98
CA LEU A 133 -6.24 20.95 -26.96
C LEU A 133 -5.36 19.72 -27.16
N GLY A 134 -4.32 19.81 -28.00
CA GLY A 134 -3.33 18.75 -28.19
C GLY A 134 -2.49 18.48 -26.94
N VAL A 135 -2.09 19.51 -26.20
CA VAL A 135 -1.40 19.37 -24.91
C VAL A 135 -2.33 18.72 -23.87
N ILE A 136 -3.60 19.16 -23.81
CA ILE A 136 -4.61 18.58 -22.93
C ILE A 136 -4.86 17.10 -23.30
N ALA A 137 -5.00 16.79 -24.59
CA ALA A 137 -5.21 15.43 -25.08
C ALA A 137 -4.00 14.53 -24.83
N ALA A 138 -2.77 15.02 -25.05
CA ALA A 138 -1.54 14.29 -24.76
C ALA A 138 -1.42 13.97 -23.27
N ALA A 139 -1.78 14.91 -22.40
CA ALA A 139 -1.76 14.70 -20.97
C ALA A 139 -2.87 13.76 -20.48
N LEU A 140 -4.07 13.81 -21.07
CA LEU A 140 -5.15 12.85 -20.82
C LEU A 140 -4.78 11.44 -21.30
N THR A 141 -4.14 11.33 -22.47
CA THR A 141 -3.65 10.04 -22.98
C THR A 141 -2.54 9.50 -22.09
N PHE A 142 -1.64 10.38 -21.62
CA PHE A 142 -0.61 10.02 -20.66
C PHE A 142 -1.20 9.57 -19.31
N SER A 143 -2.27 10.21 -18.82
CA SER A 143 -2.95 9.75 -17.60
C SER A 143 -3.57 8.36 -17.74
N LEU A 144 -4.15 8.06 -18.90
CA LEU A 144 -4.73 6.75 -19.17
C LEU A 144 -3.67 5.65 -19.30
N PHE A 145 -2.51 5.95 -19.90
CA PHE A 145 -1.37 5.02 -19.94
C PHE A 145 -0.76 4.72 -18.56
N LEU A 146 -1.04 5.57 -17.59
CA LEU A 146 -0.54 5.48 -16.23
C LEU A 146 -1.49 4.78 -15.26
N GLU A 147 -2.67 4.33 -15.71
CA GLU A 147 -3.62 3.57 -14.88
C GLU A 147 -3.26 2.09 -14.75
N ASP A 148 -2.34 1.58 -15.58
CA ASP A 148 -1.96 0.16 -15.57
C ASP A 148 -1.00 -0.13 -14.39
N GLU A 149 -1.56 -0.57 -13.25
CA GLU A 149 -0.91 -0.67 -11.93
C GLU A 149 0.42 -1.45 -11.94
N VAL A 150 0.53 -2.48 -12.80
CA VAL A 150 1.70 -3.37 -12.84
C VAL A 150 2.97 -2.67 -13.36
N TRP A 151 2.84 -1.62 -14.18
CA TRP A 151 4.00 -0.97 -14.81
C TRP A 151 4.83 -0.13 -13.84
N TRP A 152 4.20 0.39 -12.78
CA TRP A 152 4.80 1.36 -11.87
C TRP A 152 5.88 0.81 -10.96
N ILE A 153 6.01 -0.51 -10.85
CA ILE A 153 6.97 -1.17 -9.96
C ILE A 153 8.19 -1.69 -10.73
N THR A 154 8.23 -1.47 -12.05
CA THR A 154 9.33 -1.93 -12.92
C THR A 154 10.37 -0.83 -13.15
N ALA A 155 11.58 -1.22 -13.58
CA ALA A 155 12.62 -0.29 -14.04
C ALA A 155 12.13 0.70 -15.11
N ARG A 156 11.07 0.34 -15.86
CA ARG A 156 10.44 1.22 -16.86
C ARG A 156 9.77 2.44 -16.21
N ALA A 157 9.22 2.31 -15.01
CA ALA A 157 8.67 3.45 -14.27
C ALA A 157 9.75 4.49 -13.97
N CYS A 158 10.94 4.04 -13.56
CA CYS A 158 12.11 4.90 -13.39
C CYS A 158 12.48 5.60 -14.71
N GLY A 159 12.52 4.86 -15.83
CA GLY A 159 12.74 5.44 -17.15
C GLY A 159 11.72 6.49 -17.56
N VAL A 160 10.43 6.28 -17.25
CA VAL A 160 9.35 7.26 -17.47
C VAL A 160 9.57 8.51 -16.64
N ILE A 161 9.98 8.38 -15.36
CA ILE A 161 10.30 9.53 -14.50
C ILE A 161 11.46 10.33 -15.07
N VAL A 162 12.55 9.68 -15.51
CA VAL A 162 13.66 10.39 -16.15
C VAL A 162 13.20 11.06 -17.45
N GLY A 163 12.44 10.35 -18.29
CA GLY A 163 11.86 10.92 -19.50
C GLY A 163 11.02 12.16 -19.23
N PHE A 164 10.23 12.13 -18.15
CA PHE A 164 9.44 13.27 -17.70
C PHE A 164 10.31 14.49 -17.36
N THR A 165 11.43 14.29 -16.65
CA THR A 165 12.37 15.38 -16.37
C THR A 165 13.00 15.96 -17.64
N VAL A 166 13.33 15.12 -18.63
CA VAL A 166 13.86 15.57 -19.92
C VAL A 166 12.83 16.41 -20.69
N ILE A 167 11.56 15.99 -20.70
CA ILE A 167 10.47 16.78 -21.30
C ILE A 167 10.30 18.11 -20.57
N ALA A 168 10.35 18.12 -19.24
CA ALA A 168 10.24 19.35 -18.45
C ALA A 168 11.32 20.36 -18.81
N CYS A 169 12.57 19.93 -18.83
CA CYS A 169 13.70 20.77 -19.25
C CYS A 169 13.55 21.24 -20.70
N GLY A 170 13.12 20.35 -21.61
CA GLY A 170 12.89 20.67 -23.01
C GLY A 170 11.80 21.72 -23.23
N LEU A 171 10.70 21.65 -22.48
CA LEU A 171 9.61 22.62 -22.55
C LEU A 171 10.01 23.99 -22.00
N VAL A 172 10.77 24.04 -20.90
CA VAL A 172 11.32 25.29 -20.37
C VAL A 172 12.30 25.92 -21.37
N ALA A 173 13.19 25.12 -21.96
CA ALA A 173 14.11 25.57 -23.00
C ALA A 173 13.37 26.06 -24.25
N ALA A 174 12.33 25.34 -24.69
CA ALA A 174 11.49 25.76 -25.80
C ALA A 174 10.77 27.08 -25.49
N TRP A 175 10.24 27.24 -24.28
CA TRP A 175 9.58 28.48 -23.87
C TRP A 175 10.56 29.67 -23.88
N TRP A 176 11.78 29.47 -23.38
CA TRP A 176 12.85 30.46 -23.50
C TRP A 176 13.19 30.79 -24.95
N LEU A 177 13.35 29.78 -25.80
CA LEU A 177 13.70 29.96 -27.21
C LEU A 177 12.64 30.73 -27.99
N VAL A 178 11.37 30.51 -27.69
CA VAL A 178 10.25 31.26 -28.30
C VAL A 178 10.17 32.67 -27.71
N GLY A 179 10.14 32.80 -26.38
CA GLY A 179 9.85 34.06 -25.68
C GLY A 179 11.03 35.04 -25.63
N ALA A 180 12.22 34.56 -25.25
CA ALA A 180 13.39 35.42 -25.07
C ALA A 180 14.26 35.51 -26.34
N SER A 181 14.47 34.38 -27.02
CA SER A 181 15.40 34.29 -28.16
C SER A 181 14.75 34.44 -29.54
N CYS A 182 13.41 34.39 -29.63
CA CYS A 182 12.63 34.45 -30.88
C CYS A 182 13.09 33.44 -31.96
N LYS A 183 13.49 32.23 -31.54
CA LYS A 183 13.92 31.13 -32.41
C LYS A 183 12.91 29.98 -32.39
N PRO A 184 11.69 30.15 -32.94
CA PRO A 184 10.64 29.13 -32.86
C PRO A 184 11.02 27.81 -33.55
N ARG A 185 11.83 27.86 -34.62
CA ARG A 185 12.35 26.65 -35.29
C ARG A 185 13.23 25.81 -34.34
N MET A 186 14.10 26.46 -33.57
CA MET A 186 14.93 25.76 -32.59
C MET A 186 14.13 25.23 -31.41
N ALA A 187 13.06 25.92 -31.01
CA ALA A 187 12.14 25.40 -30.00
C ALA A 187 11.48 24.10 -30.45
N TRP A 188 11.00 24.01 -31.70
CA TRP A 188 10.45 22.77 -32.26
C TRP A 188 11.46 21.63 -32.34
N ILE A 189 12.69 21.91 -32.77
CA ILE A 189 13.77 20.91 -32.79
C ILE A 189 14.07 20.42 -31.36
N THR A 190 14.08 21.33 -30.38
CA THR A 190 14.30 21.00 -28.96
C THR A 190 13.19 20.11 -28.43
N LEU A 191 11.91 20.46 -28.69
CA LEU A 191 10.76 19.66 -28.26
C LEU A 191 10.76 18.26 -28.89
N LEU A 192 11.05 18.17 -30.19
CA LEU A 192 11.11 16.89 -30.90
C LEU A 192 12.28 16.03 -30.40
N GLY A 193 13.46 16.63 -30.19
CA GLY A 193 14.62 15.96 -29.62
C GLY A 193 14.39 15.46 -28.19
N CYS A 194 13.85 16.30 -27.30
CA CYS A 194 13.51 15.91 -25.94
C CYS A 194 12.39 14.86 -25.88
N GLY A 195 11.39 14.96 -26.75
CA GLY A 195 10.31 13.98 -26.87
C GLY A 195 10.84 12.60 -27.30
N LEU A 196 11.66 12.53 -28.35
CA LEU A 196 12.30 11.29 -28.79
C LEU A 196 13.22 10.72 -27.72
N THR A 197 14.02 11.56 -27.07
CA THR A 197 14.92 11.15 -25.98
C THR A 197 14.12 10.60 -24.79
N SER A 198 13.00 11.20 -24.43
CA SER A 198 12.13 10.71 -23.36
C SER A 198 11.55 9.33 -23.69
N VAL A 199 11.12 9.09 -24.93
CA VAL A 199 10.62 7.78 -25.38
C VAL A 199 11.73 6.74 -25.39
N PHE A 200 12.95 7.14 -25.77
CA PHE A 200 14.11 6.25 -25.75
C PHE A 200 14.49 5.85 -24.32
N LEU A 201 14.55 6.84 -23.40
CA LEU A 201 14.84 6.61 -21.99
C LEU A 201 13.75 5.75 -21.34
N SER A 202 12.46 6.01 -21.56
CA SER A 202 11.41 5.18 -20.96
C SER A 202 11.46 3.71 -21.36
N LYS A 203 11.99 3.39 -22.55
CA LYS A 203 12.12 2.01 -23.05
C LYS A 203 13.42 1.33 -22.65
N LEU A 204 14.53 2.04 -22.61
CA LEU A 204 15.87 1.46 -22.43
C LEU A 204 16.45 1.65 -21.03
N TRP A 205 15.74 2.35 -20.15
CA TRP A 205 16.17 2.51 -18.77
C TRP A 205 16.10 1.18 -18.00
N SER A 206 17.22 0.78 -17.43
CA SER A 206 17.35 -0.45 -16.63
C SER A 206 17.56 -0.19 -15.13
N ILE A 207 17.88 1.04 -14.75
CA ILE A 207 18.23 1.38 -13.37
C ILE A 207 16.94 1.60 -12.56
N ASP A 208 16.61 0.64 -11.71
CA ASP A 208 15.51 0.78 -10.75
C ASP A 208 16.04 1.30 -9.41
N TRP A 209 16.08 2.62 -9.24
CA TRP A 209 16.47 3.23 -7.95
C TRP A 209 15.35 3.15 -6.91
N ARG A 210 14.12 2.82 -7.32
CA ARG A 210 12.98 2.72 -6.41
C ARG A 210 13.02 1.42 -5.62
N ARG A 211 13.61 0.37 -6.20
CA ARG A 211 13.92 -0.87 -5.49
C ARG A 211 15.26 -0.78 -4.78
N SER A 212 15.24 -0.97 -3.47
CA SER A 212 16.36 -1.55 -2.76
C SER A 212 16.60 -2.97 -3.30
N GLY A 213 17.83 -3.48 -3.28
CA GLY A 213 17.98 -4.95 -3.24
C GLY A 213 17.10 -5.51 -2.13
N GLN A 214 16.45 -6.67 -2.36
CA GLN A 214 15.65 -7.32 -1.32
C GLN A 214 16.51 -7.41 -0.07
N ALA A 215 16.00 -6.91 1.06
CA ALA A 215 16.70 -7.04 2.32
C ALA A 215 16.73 -8.54 2.65
N GLU A 216 17.84 -9.21 2.34
CA GLU A 216 18.12 -10.53 2.85
C GLU A 216 18.23 -10.40 4.37
N CYS A 217 17.44 -11.18 5.10
CA CYS A 217 17.51 -11.18 6.55
C CYS A 217 18.84 -11.82 6.97
N GLN A 218 19.87 -11.02 7.24
CA GLN A 218 21.24 -11.49 7.48
C GLN A 218 21.48 -12.20 8.83
N SER A 219 20.48 -12.48 9.66
CA SER A 219 20.73 -12.62 11.11
C SER A 219 20.09 -13.79 11.87
N ALA A 220 19.78 -14.92 11.24
CA ALA A 220 19.46 -16.13 12.01
C ALA A 220 19.85 -17.41 11.25
N GLN A 221 20.49 -18.36 11.93
CA GLN A 221 20.60 -19.74 11.45
C GLN A 221 19.21 -20.38 11.56
N LEU A 222 18.32 -20.02 10.63
CA LEU A 222 16.99 -20.59 10.54
C LEU A 222 17.11 -22.03 10.06
N GLU A 223 16.41 -22.93 10.72
CA GLU A 223 16.35 -24.35 10.36
C GLU A 223 14.89 -24.82 10.33
N VAL A 224 14.53 -25.60 9.31
CA VAL A 224 13.21 -26.21 9.20
C VAL A 224 13.33 -27.66 9.63
N ARG A 225 12.50 -28.07 10.59
CA ARG A 225 12.48 -29.43 11.15
C ARG A 225 11.08 -30.02 11.12
N ALA A 226 11.01 -31.34 10.98
CA ALA A 226 9.76 -32.08 11.14
C ALA A 226 9.56 -32.39 12.64
N SER A 227 8.56 -31.79 13.26
CA SER A 227 8.25 -31.96 14.69
C SER A 227 6.81 -31.58 14.98
N ASN A 228 6.18 -32.25 15.94
CA ASN A 228 4.93 -31.80 16.55
C ASN A 228 5.17 -31.03 17.87
N ASP A 229 6.35 -31.19 18.46
CA ASP A 229 6.73 -30.52 19.69
C ASP A 229 7.30 -29.12 19.37
N LEU A 230 6.80 -28.11 20.08
CA LEU A 230 7.25 -26.72 19.97
C LEU A 230 8.17 -26.38 21.13
N SER A 231 9.43 -26.04 20.82
CA SER A 231 10.37 -25.48 21.79
C SER A 231 10.24 -23.96 21.88
N ALA A 232 10.86 -23.35 22.89
CA ALA A 232 10.93 -21.89 22.98
C ALA A 232 11.69 -21.31 21.76
N GLY A 233 11.06 -20.38 21.04
CA GLY A 233 11.60 -19.81 19.80
C GLY A 233 11.24 -20.57 18.52
N ASP A 234 10.46 -21.64 18.63
CA ASP A 234 9.90 -22.35 17.47
C ASP A 234 8.61 -21.68 17.01
N GLN A 235 8.42 -21.68 15.68
CA GLN A 235 7.18 -21.26 15.03
C GLN A 235 6.62 -22.39 14.16
N LYS A 236 5.33 -22.66 14.29
CA LYS A 236 4.62 -23.69 13.53
C LYS A 236 4.27 -23.21 12.12
N LEU A 237 4.96 -23.72 11.11
CA LEU A 237 4.59 -23.44 9.71
C LEU A 237 3.36 -24.26 9.32
N TRP A 238 3.37 -25.57 9.53
CA TRP A 238 2.23 -26.48 9.36
C TRP A 238 2.18 -27.46 10.54
N PRO A 239 1.08 -28.20 10.77
CA PRO A 239 1.15 -29.40 11.60
C PRO A 239 2.29 -30.30 11.13
N GLY A 240 3.22 -30.66 12.03
CA GLY A 240 4.40 -31.47 11.70
C GLY A 240 5.59 -30.73 11.08
N LEU A 241 5.47 -29.45 10.69
CA LEU A 241 6.58 -28.66 10.11
C LEU A 241 6.83 -27.36 10.89
N VAL A 242 8.02 -27.25 11.48
CA VAL A 242 8.38 -26.19 12.44
C VAL A 242 9.63 -25.45 11.96
N LEU A 243 9.61 -24.12 12.12
CA LEU A 243 10.76 -23.24 11.92
C LEU A 243 11.45 -22.97 13.26
N HIS A 244 12.74 -23.23 13.33
CA HIS A 244 13.60 -23.01 14.49
C HIS A 244 14.58 -21.86 14.24
N GLY A 245 14.99 -21.18 15.33
CA GLY A 245 16.05 -20.17 15.30
C GLY A 245 15.57 -18.75 14.99
N LEU A 246 14.26 -18.50 15.02
CA LEU A 246 13.71 -17.16 14.82
C LEU A 246 13.99 -16.28 16.05
N PRO A 247 14.47 -15.03 15.88
CA PRO A 247 14.65 -14.14 17.02
C PRO A 247 13.33 -13.88 17.76
N ALA A 248 13.40 -13.71 19.07
CA ALA A 248 12.24 -13.26 19.85
C ALA A 248 11.69 -11.95 19.26
N SER A 249 10.36 -11.80 19.18
CA SER A 249 9.58 -10.72 18.54
C SER A 249 9.48 -10.72 17.01
N ASP A 250 10.22 -11.60 16.33
CA ASP A 250 10.09 -11.79 14.89
C ASP A 250 9.12 -12.95 14.61
N VAL A 251 8.34 -12.84 13.53
CA VAL A 251 7.35 -13.83 13.08
C VAL A 251 7.55 -14.06 11.57
N ALA A 252 7.55 -15.32 11.16
CA ALA A 252 7.65 -15.71 9.76
C ALA A 252 6.25 -15.91 9.15
N SER A 253 6.11 -15.59 7.87
CA SER A 253 4.95 -15.98 7.06
C SER A 253 5.42 -16.60 5.75
N VAL A 254 4.70 -17.60 5.28
CA VAL A 254 5.05 -18.35 4.07
C VAL A 254 4.67 -17.55 2.85
N ILE A 255 5.67 -17.21 2.04
CA ILE A 255 5.50 -16.63 0.71
C ILE A 255 5.09 -17.74 -0.25
N TRP A 256 5.88 -18.82 -0.28
CA TRP A 256 5.54 -20.04 -0.99
C TRP A 256 6.30 -21.24 -0.44
N LEU A 257 5.76 -22.42 -0.73
CA LEU A 257 6.41 -23.72 -0.61
C LEU A 257 6.13 -24.49 -1.90
N SER A 258 7.17 -24.91 -2.64
CA SER A 258 7.05 -25.73 -3.86
C SER A 258 8.22 -26.71 -4.00
N PRO A 259 8.04 -27.85 -4.71
CA PRO A 259 9.16 -28.73 -5.04
C PRO A 259 10.09 -28.06 -6.06
N ASN A 260 11.41 -28.08 -5.83
CA ASN A 260 12.41 -27.42 -6.69
C ASN A 260 12.58 -28.19 -8.01
N SER A 261 11.66 -27.95 -8.95
CA SER A 261 11.66 -28.64 -10.24
C SER A 261 12.65 -28.00 -11.23
N ARG A 262 13.14 -28.81 -12.17
CA ARG A 262 14.03 -28.32 -13.25
C ARG A 262 13.37 -27.29 -14.18
N GLU A 263 12.05 -27.31 -14.28
CA GLU A 263 11.24 -26.44 -15.15
C GLU A 263 11.00 -25.05 -14.53
N GLU A 264 10.87 -25.00 -13.20
CA GLU A 264 10.77 -23.78 -12.39
C GLU A 264 12.07 -22.95 -12.46
N ARG A 265 13.24 -23.62 -12.43
CA ARG A 265 14.55 -22.97 -12.64
C ARG A 265 14.70 -22.32 -14.02
N MET A 266 14.01 -22.82 -15.04
CA MET A 266 14.09 -22.24 -16.40
C MET A 266 13.12 -21.06 -16.58
N THR A 267 11.98 -21.07 -15.89
CA THR A 267 10.93 -20.07 -16.07
C THR A 267 10.95 -18.96 -15.03
N ASN A 268 11.73 -19.14 -13.95
CA ASN A 268 11.81 -18.22 -12.79
C ASN A 268 10.42 -17.86 -12.25
N ARG A 269 9.46 -18.79 -12.44
CA ARG A 269 8.06 -18.66 -12.05
C ARG A 269 7.66 -19.96 -11.36
N PRO A 270 7.03 -19.86 -10.20
CA PRO A 270 6.62 -21.04 -9.48
C PRO A 270 5.55 -21.81 -10.24
N LEU A 271 5.64 -23.13 -10.23
CA LEU A 271 4.73 -24.01 -10.98
C LEU A 271 3.31 -23.90 -10.41
N ILE A 272 2.31 -23.69 -11.28
CA ILE A 272 0.91 -23.32 -10.95
C ILE A 272 0.11 -24.50 -10.31
N GLY A 273 0.76 -25.38 -9.57
CA GLY A 273 0.16 -26.49 -8.84
C GLY A 273 1.11 -27.03 -7.78
N GLY A 274 0.66 -27.02 -6.53
CA GLY A 274 1.52 -27.38 -5.38
C GLY A 274 2.05 -26.18 -4.59
N LEU A 275 1.51 -24.98 -4.83
CA LEU A 275 1.89 -23.77 -4.11
C LEU A 275 0.91 -23.47 -2.98
N SER A 276 1.44 -23.22 -1.79
CA SER A 276 0.69 -22.67 -0.67
C SER A 276 1.38 -21.41 -0.14
N SER A 277 0.57 -20.38 0.13
CA SER A 277 1.01 -19.04 0.53
C SER A 277 0.08 -18.49 1.59
N ASP A 278 0.62 -17.72 2.53
CA ASP A 278 -0.20 -16.94 3.46
C ASP A 278 -0.82 -15.73 2.77
N PHE A 279 -0.21 -15.22 1.70
CA PHE A 279 -0.59 -13.95 1.07
C PHE A 279 -1.53 -14.11 -0.13
N VAL A 280 -1.51 -15.28 -0.78
CA VAL A 280 -2.20 -15.53 -2.04
C VAL A 280 -2.95 -16.85 -1.96
N GLN A 281 -4.26 -16.80 -2.14
CA GLN A 281 -5.09 -17.97 -2.36
C GLN A 281 -4.88 -18.45 -3.79
N THR A 282 -4.51 -19.72 -3.96
CA THR A 282 -4.48 -20.36 -5.27
C THR A 282 -5.65 -21.33 -5.36
N ALA A 283 -6.55 -21.11 -6.31
CA ALA A 283 -7.61 -22.07 -6.62
C ALA A 283 -6.97 -23.30 -7.28
N LEU A 284 -6.85 -24.41 -6.54
CA LEU A 284 -6.15 -25.62 -6.99
C LEU A 284 -6.64 -26.15 -8.35
N ALA A 285 -7.94 -26.00 -8.63
CA ALA A 285 -8.58 -26.46 -9.85
C ALA A 285 -8.30 -25.59 -11.09
N THR A 286 -8.20 -24.27 -10.94
CA THR A 286 -8.05 -23.32 -12.07
C THR A 286 -6.65 -22.71 -12.16
N GLY A 287 -5.86 -22.79 -11.09
CA GLY A 287 -4.59 -22.08 -10.96
C GLY A 287 -4.74 -20.58 -10.80
N GLU A 288 -5.96 -20.07 -10.64
CA GLU A 288 -6.20 -18.64 -10.42
C GLU A 288 -5.70 -18.24 -9.03
N MET A 289 -4.92 -17.16 -9.00
CA MET A 289 -4.36 -16.61 -7.79
C MET A 289 -5.13 -15.36 -7.39
N GLN A 290 -5.53 -15.26 -6.13
CA GLN A 290 -6.18 -14.07 -5.56
C GLN A 290 -5.48 -13.68 -4.26
N PRO A 291 -5.32 -12.36 -3.98
CA PRO A 291 -4.71 -11.94 -2.73
C PRO A 291 -5.62 -12.28 -1.55
N ASN A 292 -5.05 -12.91 -0.53
CA ASN A 292 -5.77 -13.22 0.70
C ASN A 292 -6.23 -11.93 1.39
N ALA A 293 -7.48 -11.92 1.85
CA ALA A 293 -8.01 -10.84 2.68
C ALA A 293 -7.22 -10.71 3.99
N TYR A 294 -6.89 -11.86 4.57
CA TYR A 294 -6.14 -12.00 5.81
C TYR A 294 -4.99 -12.96 5.63
N TRP A 295 -3.76 -12.53 5.94
CA TRP A 295 -2.56 -13.36 5.83
C TRP A 295 -1.86 -13.59 7.17
N MET A 296 -2.15 -12.78 8.19
CA MET A 296 -1.63 -13.00 9.54
C MET A 296 -2.27 -14.25 10.14
N ARG A 297 -1.45 -15.15 10.68
CA ARG A 297 -1.89 -16.36 11.38
C ARG A 297 -1.92 -16.16 12.90
N GLU A 298 -2.43 -17.15 13.61
CA GLU A 298 -2.37 -17.24 15.08
C GLU A 298 -0.93 -17.13 15.63
N ASP A 299 0.09 -17.49 14.84
CA ASP A 299 1.49 -17.32 15.23
C ASP A 299 1.83 -15.86 15.62
N PHE A 300 1.16 -14.88 15.00
CA PHE A 300 1.36 -13.48 15.34
C PHE A 300 0.81 -13.13 16.73
N THR A 301 -0.31 -13.72 17.14
CA THR A 301 -0.89 -13.51 18.47
C THR A 301 -0.10 -14.26 19.54
N VAL A 302 0.39 -15.47 19.23
CA VAL A 302 1.27 -16.25 20.09
C VAL A 302 2.59 -15.54 20.34
N GLU A 303 3.22 -14.97 19.31
CA GLU A 303 4.47 -14.23 19.53
C GLU A 303 4.21 -12.92 20.27
N LEU A 304 3.08 -12.26 19.99
CA LEU A 304 2.69 -11.04 20.70
C LEU A 304 2.48 -11.27 22.19
N SER A 305 1.88 -12.41 22.59
CA SER A 305 1.69 -12.76 24.00
C SER A 305 3.01 -13.07 24.73
N ARG A 306 4.04 -13.51 24.00
CA ARG A 306 5.40 -13.68 24.55
C ARG A 306 6.11 -12.34 24.73
N VAL A 307 5.98 -11.44 23.76
CA VAL A 307 6.59 -10.10 23.82
C VAL A 307 5.93 -9.25 24.91
N GLU A 308 4.63 -9.41 25.09
CA GLU A 308 3.86 -8.67 26.07
C GLU A 308 3.04 -9.60 26.96
N PRO A 309 3.69 -10.27 27.93
CA PRO A 309 3.01 -11.16 28.84
C PRO A 309 2.02 -10.36 29.69
N SER A 310 0.74 -10.48 29.36
CA SER A 310 -0.32 -10.01 30.26
C SER A 310 -0.47 -11.01 31.40
N GLN A 311 -0.94 -10.52 32.55
CA GLN A 311 -1.38 -11.40 33.65
C GLN A 311 -2.73 -12.08 33.35
N GLY A 312 -3.31 -11.82 32.17
CA GLY A 312 -4.67 -12.17 31.82
C GLY A 312 -4.79 -13.20 30.70
N LEU A 313 -6.00 -13.70 30.52
CA LEU A 313 -6.36 -14.66 29.48
C LEU A 313 -6.37 -13.99 28.10
N TRP A 314 -5.68 -14.62 27.15
CA TRP A 314 -5.67 -14.18 25.75
C TRP A 314 -6.87 -14.78 25.03
N MET A 315 -7.83 -13.93 24.67
CA MET A 315 -8.90 -14.30 23.76
C MET A 315 -8.45 -14.00 22.34
N GLY A 316 -8.00 -15.05 21.65
CA GLY A 316 -7.74 -15.00 20.22
C GLY A 316 -9.03 -14.81 19.42
N CYS A 317 -8.91 -14.23 18.24
CA CYS A 317 -9.96 -14.31 17.23
C CYS A 317 -9.72 -15.59 16.42
N GLU A 318 -10.76 -16.36 16.09
CA GLU A 318 -10.61 -17.45 15.12
C GLU A 318 -10.21 -16.86 13.76
N VAL A 319 -8.93 -16.94 13.44
CA VAL A 319 -8.43 -16.52 12.13
C VAL A 319 -8.67 -17.69 11.18
N PRO A 320 -9.47 -17.54 10.11
CA PRO A 320 -9.55 -18.57 9.09
C PRO A 320 -8.15 -18.83 8.54
N ASN A 321 -7.72 -20.09 8.50
CA ASN A 321 -6.40 -20.45 8.01
C ASN A 321 -6.24 -19.90 6.57
N PRO A 322 -5.31 -18.96 6.31
CA PRO A 322 -5.17 -18.35 4.99
C PRO A 322 -4.74 -19.35 3.91
N ARG A 323 -4.21 -20.49 4.34
CA ARG A 323 -3.83 -21.60 3.45
C ARG A 323 -5.02 -22.52 3.28
N THR A 324 -5.53 -22.60 2.05
CA THR A 324 -6.63 -23.49 1.67
C THR A 324 -6.26 -24.96 1.71
N ALA A 325 -5.00 -25.29 1.43
CA ALA A 325 -4.51 -26.67 1.37
C ALA A 325 -3.65 -27.01 2.60
N GLU A 326 -3.91 -28.18 3.16
CA GLU A 326 -3.03 -28.80 4.15
C GLU A 326 -1.72 -29.26 3.51
N LEU A 327 -0.70 -29.50 4.34
CA LEU A 327 0.62 -29.91 3.82
C LEU A 327 0.52 -31.25 3.09
N ARG A 328 -0.27 -32.18 3.61
CA ARG A 328 -0.58 -33.46 2.96
C ARG A 328 -1.23 -33.30 1.59
N GLU A 329 -2.25 -32.46 1.47
CA GLU A 329 -2.97 -32.24 0.21
C GLU A 329 -2.04 -31.64 -0.84
N LEU A 330 -1.24 -30.66 -0.41
CA LEU A 330 -0.20 -30.04 -1.22
C LEU A 330 0.86 -31.04 -1.68
N TRP A 331 1.30 -31.94 -0.81
CA TRP A 331 2.22 -33.03 -1.16
C TRP A 331 1.61 -34.00 -2.18
N GLU A 332 0.41 -34.53 -1.90
CA GLU A 332 -0.27 -35.49 -2.78
C GLU A 332 -0.53 -34.91 -4.17
N GLU A 333 -0.95 -33.65 -4.25
CA GLU A 333 -1.17 -32.96 -5.52
C GLU A 333 0.13 -32.69 -6.27
N SER A 334 1.18 -32.29 -5.56
CA SER A 334 2.51 -32.06 -6.15
C SER A 334 3.08 -33.35 -6.72
N VAL A 335 3.01 -34.47 -5.99
CA VAL A 335 3.47 -35.79 -6.44
C VAL A 335 2.64 -36.30 -7.62
N LYS A 336 1.33 -36.04 -7.62
CA LYS A 336 0.44 -36.42 -8.73
C LYS A 336 0.78 -35.68 -10.03
N ARG A 337 1.10 -34.38 -9.95
CA ARG A 337 1.47 -33.56 -11.11
C ARG A 337 2.93 -33.78 -11.52
N TYR A 338 3.82 -33.95 -10.55
CA TYR A 338 5.26 -34.08 -10.70
C TYR A 338 5.77 -35.25 -9.85
N PRO A 339 5.85 -36.47 -10.41
CA PRO A 339 6.32 -37.63 -9.68
C PRO A 339 7.73 -37.47 -9.10
N GLU A 340 8.56 -36.63 -9.71
CA GLU A 340 9.92 -36.32 -9.24
C GLU A 340 9.93 -35.50 -7.93
N ALA A 341 8.82 -34.86 -7.55
CA ALA A 341 8.70 -34.07 -6.31
C ALA A 341 8.86 -34.93 -5.04
N VAL A 342 8.74 -36.25 -5.15
CA VAL A 342 8.93 -37.20 -4.04
C VAL A 342 10.36 -37.15 -3.52
N ASP A 343 11.35 -36.98 -4.40
CA ASP A 343 12.77 -37.10 -4.03
C ASP A 343 13.55 -35.79 -4.20
N GLN A 344 12.89 -34.74 -4.69
CA GLN A 344 13.51 -33.42 -4.88
C GLN A 344 13.36 -32.54 -3.62
N PRO A 345 14.37 -31.71 -3.29
CA PRO A 345 14.24 -30.73 -2.24
C PRO A 345 13.14 -29.72 -2.59
N TRP A 346 12.49 -29.19 -1.57
CA TRP A 346 11.44 -28.18 -1.69
C TRP A 346 12.02 -26.81 -1.40
N GLU A 347 11.61 -25.81 -2.17
CA GLU A 347 11.95 -24.42 -1.92
C GLU A 347 10.90 -23.80 -0.99
N LEU A 348 11.34 -23.34 0.18
CA LEU A 348 10.53 -22.60 1.13
C LEU A 348 11.00 -21.15 1.15
N ARG A 349 10.07 -20.23 0.87
CA ARG A 349 10.33 -18.79 0.92
C ARG A 349 9.49 -18.15 2.02
N LEU A 350 10.15 -17.43 2.93
CA LEU A 350 9.55 -16.85 4.12
C LEU A 350 9.72 -15.33 4.15
N ALA A 351 8.65 -14.62 4.48
CA ALA A 351 8.70 -13.21 4.84
C ALA A 351 8.83 -13.10 6.35
N ILE A 352 9.86 -12.38 6.83
CA ILE A 352 10.07 -12.16 8.26
C ILE A 352 9.54 -10.79 8.64
N PHE A 353 8.70 -10.74 9.66
CA PHE A 353 8.11 -9.53 10.21
C PHE A 353 8.51 -9.36 11.67
N ARG A 354 8.66 -8.11 12.10
CA ARG A 354 8.78 -7.74 13.51
C ARG A 354 7.50 -7.07 13.97
N LEU A 355 6.94 -7.54 15.08
CA LEU A 355 5.78 -6.87 15.67
C LEU A 355 6.21 -5.57 16.33
N ARG A 356 5.62 -4.45 15.88
CA ARG A 356 5.88 -3.12 16.42
C ARG A 356 4.61 -2.50 16.96
N LYS A 357 4.63 -2.13 18.25
CA LYS A 357 3.57 -1.32 18.87
C LYS A 357 3.58 0.08 18.27
N VAL A 358 2.47 0.48 17.67
CA VAL A 358 2.32 1.78 17.00
C VAL A 358 1.62 2.78 17.89
N VAL A 359 0.58 2.35 18.62
CA VAL A 359 -0.18 3.22 19.52
C VAL A 359 -0.62 2.45 20.76
N THR A 360 -0.68 3.16 21.87
CA THR A 360 -1.38 2.76 23.10
C THR A 360 -2.21 3.95 23.55
N MET A 361 -3.48 3.72 23.80
CA MET A 361 -4.40 4.74 24.27
C MET A 361 -5.40 4.16 25.27
N PRO A 362 -5.87 4.96 26.24
CA PRO A 362 -6.99 4.56 27.09
C PRO A 362 -8.22 4.22 26.24
N GLY A 363 -8.97 3.19 26.64
CA GLY A 363 -10.16 2.73 25.92
C GLY A 363 -11.18 3.85 25.73
N ARG A 364 -11.41 4.66 26.77
CA ARG A 364 -12.27 5.84 26.73
C ARG A 364 -11.86 6.86 25.67
N GLU A 365 -10.57 7.15 25.54
CA GLU A 365 -10.05 8.07 24.52
C GLU A 365 -10.16 7.46 23.12
N ALA A 366 -9.83 6.17 23.00
CA ALA A 366 -9.98 5.40 21.78
C ALA A 366 -11.41 5.45 21.25
N ILE A 367 -12.40 5.51 22.15
CA ILE A 367 -13.82 5.57 21.81
C ILE A 367 -14.48 6.96 21.87
N SER A 368 -13.84 8.01 22.37
CA SER A 368 -14.47 9.34 22.45
C SER A 368 -14.23 10.21 21.20
N GLU A 369 -13.00 10.22 20.67
CA GLU A 369 -12.61 11.17 19.60
C GLU A 369 -12.09 10.48 18.33
N PRO A 370 -12.32 11.03 17.13
CA PRO A 370 -11.62 10.58 15.93
C PRO A 370 -10.11 10.77 16.08
N TRP A 371 -9.34 9.77 15.69
CA TRP A 371 -7.88 9.81 15.81
C TRP A 371 -7.20 9.23 14.57
N GLN A 372 -5.94 9.59 14.38
CA GLN A 372 -5.14 9.17 13.23
C GLN A 372 -3.80 8.63 13.71
N VAL A 373 -3.36 7.53 13.10
CA VAL A 373 -2.06 6.93 13.41
C VAL A 373 -1.30 6.58 12.13
N THR A 374 -0.01 6.88 12.10
CA THR A 374 0.86 6.46 11.01
C THR A 374 1.41 5.06 11.28
N LEU A 375 1.09 4.10 10.41
CA LEU A 375 1.57 2.72 10.52
C LEU A 375 3.00 2.57 9.97
N ARG A 376 3.25 3.17 8.81
CA ARG A 376 4.57 3.29 8.17
C ARG A 376 4.58 4.52 7.26
N PRO A 377 5.73 5.02 6.79
CA PRO A 377 5.77 6.16 5.89
C PRO A 377 4.87 5.94 4.66
N GLY A 378 3.86 6.80 4.51
CA GLY A 378 2.84 6.74 3.47
C GLY A 378 1.64 5.85 3.71
N LEU A 379 1.51 5.23 4.88
CA LEU A 379 0.35 4.46 5.30
C LEU A 379 -0.19 5.00 6.63
N ARG A 380 -1.42 5.48 6.63
CA ARG A 380 -2.08 6.07 7.79
C ARG A 380 -3.45 5.42 8.00
N LEU A 381 -3.79 5.17 9.26
CA LEU A 381 -5.11 4.70 9.66
C LEU A 381 -5.88 5.89 10.26
N ASP A 382 -7.04 6.20 9.72
CA ASP A 382 -7.95 7.24 10.18
C ASP A 382 -9.17 6.59 10.84
N VAL A 383 -9.35 6.71 12.16
CA VAL A 383 -10.49 6.13 12.91
C VAL A 383 -11.52 7.21 13.19
N TYR A 384 -12.79 7.01 12.80
CA TYR A 384 -13.76 8.12 12.77
C TYR A 384 -15.19 7.80 13.23
N LEU A 385 -15.68 6.56 13.11
CA LEU A 385 -17.04 6.21 13.55
C LEU A 385 -17.00 5.07 14.57
N LYS A 386 -17.87 5.20 15.57
CA LYS A 386 -17.90 4.33 16.73
C LYS A 386 -19.35 3.97 17.00
N GLU A 387 -19.66 2.70 16.89
CA GLU A 387 -20.97 2.17 17.24
C GLU A 387 -20.77 1.33 18.50
N LEU A 388 -21.21 1.89 19.62
CA LEU A 388 -21.34 1.16 20.88
C LEU A 388 -22.59 0.30 20.77
N ASP A 389 -22.41 -1.02 20.82
CA ASP A 389 -23.47 -2.04 20.87
C ASP A 389 -24.17 -2.34 19.53
N TYR A 390 -23.39 -2.67 18.49
CA TYR A 390 -23.92 -3.38 17.32
C TYR A 390 -23.86 -4.89 17.59
N GLU A 391 -25.01 -5.53 17.81
CA GLU A 391 -25.11 -6.98 18.06
C GLU A 391 -24.27 -7.48 19.27
N GLY A 392 -24.12 -6.68 20.34
CA GLY A 392 -23.26 -7.05 21.46
C GLY A 392 -21.76 -6.98 21.12
N LYS A 393 -21.37 -6.05 20.24
CA LYS A 393 -19.98 -5.75 19.91
C LYS A 393 -19.74 -4.25 19.89
N LEU A 394 -18.50 -3.86 20.17
CA LEU A 394 -18.00 -2.51 19.96
C LEU A 394 -17.36 -2.46 18.56
N LEU A 395 -17.88 -1.59 17.69
CA LEU A 395 -17.37 -1.39 16.34
C LEU A 395 -16.62 -0.07 16.23
N LEU A 396 -15.35 -0.13 15.83
CA LEU A 396 -14.58 1.04 15.41
C LEU A 396 -14.39 0.99 13.89
N LYS A 397 -15.01 1.93 13.17
CA LYS A 397 -14.77 2.08 11.73
C LYS A 397 -13.55 2.95 11.49
N ALA A 398 -12.70 2.48 10.61
CA ALA A 398 -11.46 3.12 10.25
C ALA A 398 -11.24 3.08 8.73
N ASP A 399 -10.50 4.06 8.22
CA ASP A 399 -10.03 4.11 6.85
C ASP A 399 -8.52 3.89 6.85
N LEU A 400 -8.07 2.82 6.21
CA LEU A 400 -6.66 2.68 5.89
C LEU A 400 -6.37 3.46 4.61
N ARG A 401 -5.55 4.50 4.72
CA ARG A 401 -5.19 5.40 3.63
C ARG A 401 -3.73 5.25 3.27
N ARG A 402 -3.46 4.93 2.00
CA ARG A 402 -2.12 4.93 1.43
C ARG A 402 -1.93 6.15 0.54
N ARG A 403 -0.83 6.87 0.78
CA ARG A 403 -0.31 7.93 -0.08
C ARG A 403 1.20 7.89 -0.03
N PHE A 404 1.85 7.62 -1.14
CA PHE A 404 3.31 7.58 -1.20
C PHE A 404 3.83 8.36 -2.42
N PRO A 405 4.95 9.10 -2.32
CA PRO A 405 5.53 9.80 -3.47
C PRO A 405 6.04 8.80 -4.50
N ARG A 406 5.68 8.96 -5.78
CA ARG A 406 6.02 7.96 -6.81
C ARG A 406 7.50 7.96 -7.13
N TRP A 407 8.17 9.09 -6.96
CA TRP A 407 9.59 9.22 -7.29
C TRP A 407 10.48 8.74 -6.15
N ALA A 408 9.90 8.50 -4.96
CA ALA A 408 10.64 8.06 -3.79
C ALA A 408 10.95 6.56 -3.88
N ARG A 409 11.98 6.14 -3.13
CA ARG A 409 12.29 4.73 -2.93
C ARG A 409 11.10 4.06 -2.24
N LEU A 410 10.65 2.94 -2.81
CA LEU A 410 9.61 2.11 -2.23
C LEU A 410 10.02 1.65 -0.84
N SER A 411 9.07 1.55 0.09
CA SER A 411 9.39 0.99 1.40
C SER A 411 9.83 -0.48 1.27
N SER A 412 10.43 -1.03 2.33
CA SER A 412 10.87 -2.43 2.34
C SER A 412 9.72 -3.40 2.04
N LYS A 413 8.51 -3.14 2.56
CA LYS A 413 7.32 -3.96 2.30
C LYS A 413 6.83 -3.84 0.85
N ASP A 414 6.90 -2.66 0.24
CA ASP A 414 6.45 -2.46 -1.14
C ASP A 414 7.41 -3.09 -2.17
N GLN A 415 8.53 -3.66 -1.73
CA GLN A 415 9.44 -4.47 -2.55
C GLN A 415 9.13 -5.96 -2.47
N PHE A 416 8.22 -6.36 -1.58
CA PHE A 416 7.78 -7.73 -1.38
C PHE A 416 6.45 -7.96 -2.13
N TRP A 417 6.51 -8.75 -3.21
CA TRP A 417 5.38 -9.03 -4.10
C TRP A 417 5.26 -10.55 -4.30
N PRO A 418 4.59 -11.28 -3.38
CA PRO A 418 4.35 -12.71 -3.54
C PRO A 418 3.64 -12.95 -4.88
N PHE A 419 4.26 -13.75 -5.74
CA PHE A 419 3.73 -14.05 -7.09
C PHE A 419 3.43 -12.83 -7.98
N GLY A 420 4.09 -11.68 -7.72
CA GLY A 420 3.79 -10.45 -8.44
C GLY A 420 2.46 -9.80 -8.06
N MET A 421 1.88 -10.18 -6.92
CA MET A 421 0.70 -9.54 -6.32
C MET A 421 1.12 -8.72 -5.10
N GLU A 422 0.43 -7.61 -4.86
CA GLU A 422 0.62 -6.83 -3.65
C GLU A 422 -0.09 -7.50 -2.46
N PRO A 423 0.61 -7.77 -1.35
CA PRO A 423 -0.02 -8.34 -0.17
C PRO A 423 -0.91 -7.29 0.50
N LYS A 424 -2.12 -7.68 0.93
CA LYS A 424 -3.01 -6.77 1.66
C LYS A 424 -2.38 -6.28 2.98
N GLU A 425 -2.82 -5.10 3.41
CA GLU A 425 -2.36 -4.51 4.66
C GLU A 425 -3.16 -5.04 5.84
N ASN A 426 -2.45 -5.63 6.82
CA ASN A 426 -3.02 -6.18 8.04
C ASN A 426 -2.30 -5.60 9.25
N PHE A 427 -3.02 -5.46 10.36
CA PHE A 427 -2.50 -5.04 11.65
C PHE A 427 -3.33 -5.71 12.75
N LEU A 428 -2.75 -5.82 13.94
CA LEU A 428 -3.44 -6.37 15.10
C LEU A 428 -3.90 -5.24 16.00
N VAL A 429 -5.13 -5.34 16.50
CA VAL A 429 -5.65 -4.45 17.54
C VAL A 429 -5.84 -5.27 18.80
N LEU A 430 -5.27 -4.82 19.91
CA LEU A 430 -5.47 -5.43 21.21
C LEU A 430 -6.37 -4.55 22.05
N TRP A 431 -7.40 -5.14 22.63
CA TRP A 431 -8.18 -4.52 23.69
C TRP A 431 -7.85 -5.21 25.01
N LYS A 432 -7.16 -4.50 25.90
CA LYS A 432 -6.72 -5.03 27.19
C LYS A 432 -7.58 -4.46 28.30
N SER A 433 -8.16 -5.34 29.08
CA SER A 433 -8.94 -4.97 30.25
C SER A 433 -8.31 -5.56 31.51
N PRO A 434 -7.61 -4.76 32.32
CA PRO A 434 -7.09 -5.19 33.61
C PRO A 434 -8.20 -5.62 34.58
N SER A 435 -9.42 -5.07 34.45
CA SER A 435 -10.53 -5.38 35.35
C SER A 435 -11.15 -6.75 35.09
N THR A 436 -11.05 -7.28 33.88
CA THR A 436 -11.46 -8.66 33.55
C THR A 436 -10.29 -9.62 33.42
N GLU A 437 -9.06 -9.13 33.56
CA GLU A 437 -7.83 -9.90 33.26
C GLU A 437 -7.88 -10.54 31.87
N GLU A 438 -8.37 -9.80 30.85
CA GLU A 438 -8.50 -10.30 29.48
C GLU A 438 -7.75 -9.42 28.48
N VAL A 439 -7.20 -10.08 27.46
CA VAL A 439 -6.66 -9.45 26.27
C VAL A 439 -7.43 -9.99 25.07
N GLN A 440 -8.23 -9.15 24.44
CA GLN A 440 -8.94 -9.49 23.20
C GLN A 440 -8.10 -9.07 22.00
N VAL A 441 -7.87 -10.01 21.08
CA VAL A 441 -7.27 -9.70 19.78
C VAL A 441 -8.38 -9.46 18.77
N CYS A 442 -8.40 -8.27 18.20
CA CYS A 442 -9.32 -7.88 17.13
C CYS A 442 -8.56 -7.92 15.81
N LEU A 443 -9.14 -8.67 14.86
CA LEU A 443 -8.73 -8.59 13.47
C LEU A 443 -9.46 -7.42 12.81
N ASN A 444 -8.80 -6.79 11.85
CA ASN A 444 -9.55 -5.98 10.91
C ASN A 444 -10.54 -6.89 10.16
N ASP A 445 -11.68 -6.36 9.72
CA ASP A 445 -12.45 -6.89 8.61
C ASP A 445 -12.40 -5.83 7.51
N SER A 446 -11.99 -6.24 6.31
CA SER A 446 -11.66 -5.30 5.25
C SER A 446 -12.70 -5.39 4.15
N GLU A 447 -13.41 -4.30 3.92
CA GLU A 447 -14.33 -4.20 2.79
C GLU A 447 -13.55 -4.04 1.47
N GLN A 448 -14.27 -4.14 0.35
CA GLN A 448 -13.70 -4.00 -0.99
C GLN A 448 -12.96 -2.67 -1.10
N SER A 449 -11.69 -2.73 -1.50
CA SER A 449 -10.85 -1.55 -1.62
C SER A 449 -11.11 -0.82 -2.91
N TRP A 450 -11.07 0.51 -2.89
CA TRP A 450 -11.28 1.35 -4.08
C TRP A 450 -9.97 2.04 -4.45
N PRO A 451 -9.21 1.54 -5.44
CA PRO A 451 -8.03 2.25 -5.94
C PRO A 451 -8.46 3.56 -6.59
N GLN A 452 -7.80 4.65 -6.18
CA GLN A 452 -7.93 5.97 -6.79
C GLN A 452 -6.55 6.41 -7.27
N ASN A 453 -6.11 5.84 -8.40
CA ASN A 453 -4.86 6.26 -9.00
C ASN A 453 -5.02 7.62 -9.67
N THR A 454 -4.21 8.58 -9.26
CA THR A 454 -4.05 9.85 -9.98
C THR A 454 -2.71 9.84 -10.70
N LEU A 455 -2.48 10.76 -11.64
CA LEU A 455 -1.21 10.91 -12.36
C LEU A 455 0.07 10.92 -11.49
N LEU A 456 -0.05 11.32 -10.22
CA LEU A 456 1.08 11.63 -9.33
C LEU A 456 1.07 10.85 -8.03
N LEU A 457 -0.07 10.24 -7.71
CA LEU A 457 -0.27 9.67 -6.40
C LEU A 457 -1.01 8.37 -6.58
N GLU A 458 -0.41 7.34 -6.01
CA GLU A 458 -1.15 6.17 -5.61
C GLU A 458 -1.99 6.58 -4.40
N ARG A 459 -3.32 6.63 -4.57
CA ARG A 459 -4.24 6.77 -3.46
C ARG A 459 -5.03 5.49 -3.35
N TRP A 460 -4.99 4.93 -2.16
CA TRP A 460 -5.77 3.77 -1.83
C TRP A 460 -6.47 4.05 -0.52
N ASN A 461 -7.79 3.89 -0.52
CA ASN A 461 -8.60 3.93 0.68
C ASN A 461 -9.23 2.55 0.82
N GLN A 462 -8.95 1.89 1.95
CA GLN A 462 -9.55 0.63 2.31
C GLN A 462 -10.31 0.83 3.62
N PRO A 463 -11.65 0.69 3.64
CA PRO A 463 -12.40 0.69 4.88
C PRO A 463 -12.00 -0.53 5.72
N GLN A 464 -11.89 -0.32 7.02
CA GLN A 464 -11.53 -1.31 8.01
C GLN A 464 -12.54 -1.24 9.15
N ASN A 465 -13.20 -2.37 9.44
CA ASN A 465 -14.08 -2.50 10.58
C ASN A 465 -13.33 -3.27 11.67
N LEU A 466 -13.18 -2.68 12.85
CA LEU A 466 -12.55 -3.31 14.00
C LEU A 466 -13.63 -3.72 14.99
N TRP A 467 -13.81 -5.03 15.13
CA TRP A 467 -14.83 -5.61 16.00
C TRP A 467 -14.21 -6.06 17.32
N ILE A 468 -14.68 -5.49 18.42
CA ILE A 468 -14.29 -5.86 19.79
C ILE A 468 -15.49 -6.54 20.45
N ALA A 469 -15.29 -7.74 20.99
CA ALA A 469 -16.36 -8.52 21.61
C ALA A 469 -16.77 -7.88 22.94
N HIS A 470 -18.08 -7.69 23.13
CA HIS A 470 -18.57 -7.19 24.40
C HIS A 470 -18.34 -8.23 25.51
N PRO A 471 -17.81 -7.86 26.68
CA PRO A 471 -17.53 -8.78 27.79
C PRO A 471 -18.82 -9.09 28.59
N SER A 472 -19.93 -9.41 27.92
CA SER A 472 -21.25 -9.52 28.54
C SER A 472 -21.31 -10.56 29.66
N ALA A 473 -20.67 -11.71 29.47
CA ALA A 473 -20.56 -12.75 30.50
C ALA A 473 -19.78 -12.27 31.73
N HIS A 474 -18.61 -11.64 31.54
CA HIS A 474 -17.81 -11.10 32.64
C HIS A 474 -18.51 -9.97 33.38
N MET A 475 -19.20 -9.08 32.67
CA MET A 475 -20.01 -8.04 33.29
C MET A 475 -21.15 -8.61 34.13
N ALA A 476 -21.81 -9.68 33.68
CA ALA A 476 -22.85 -10.35 34.45
C ALA A 476 -22.33 -10.97 35.75
N ILE A 477 -21.10 -11.50 35.74
CA ILE A 477 -20.45 -12.14 36.90
C ILE A 477 -19.91 -11.08 37.88
N THR A 478 -19.25 -10.05 37.38
CA THR A 478 -18.52 -9.06 38.20
C THR A 478 -19.37 -7.85 38.61
N GLY A 479 -20.51 -7.64 37.95
CA GLY A 479 -21.33 -6.43 38.11
C GLY A 479 -20.70 -5.17 37.50
N LEU A 480 -19.61 -5.30 36.73
CA LEU A 480 -18.99 -4.18 36.01
C LEU A 480 -19.96 -3.60 34.98
N THR A 481 -20.04 -2.27 34.90
CA THR A 481 -20.77 -1.60 33.81
C THR A 481 -19.90 -1.46 32.57
N LEU A 482 -20.53 -1.28 31.40
CA LEU A 482 -19.81 -1.12 30.13
C LEU A 482 -18.87 0.09 30.18
N ASP A 483 -19.33 1.21 30.74
CA ASP A 483 -18.52 2.40 30.94
C ASP A 483 -17.29 2.13 31.82
N GLN A 484 -17.46 1.42 32.94
CA GLN A 484 -16.35 1.08 33.83
C GLN A 484 -15.35 0.15 33.15
N TRP A 485 -15.82 -0.79 32.34
CA TRP A 485 -14.94 -1.64 31.54
C TRP A 485 -14.15 -0.83 30.52
N ILE A 486 -14.81 0.07 29.78
CA ILE A 486 -14.15 0.93 28.79
C ILE A 486 -13.11 1.85 29.46
N ASP A 487 -13.49 2.48 30.57
CA ASP A 487 -12.63 3.42 31.29
C ASP A 487 -11.41 2.72 31.91
N GLY A 488 -11.56 1.45 32.30
CA GLY A 488 -10.48 0.61 32.79
C GLY A 488 -9.62 -0.02 31.70
N SER A 489 -10.06 -0.02 30.44
CA SER A 489 -9.40 -0.74 29.35
C SER A 489 -8.40 0.13 28.59
N THR A 490 -7.52 -0.51 27.83
CA THR A 490 -6.57 0.13 26.91
C THR A 490 -6.67 -0.50 25.52
N LEU A 491 -6.58 0.34 24.49
CA LEU A 491 -6.47 -0.08 23.10
C LEU A 491 -5.02 0.05 22.66
N GLU A 492 -4.50 -1.00 22.05
CA GLU A 492 -3.19 -1.00 21.42
C GLU A 492 -3.27 -1.41 19.96
N LEU A 493 -2.45 -0.79 19.12
CA LEU A 493 -2.31 -1.18 17.72
C LEU A 493 -0.89 -1.67 17.47
N TRP A 494 -0.80 -2.85 16.86
CA TRP A 494 0.44 -3.53 16.53
C TRP A 494 0.54 -3.73 15.01
N TYR A 495 1.66 -3.31 14.42
CA TYR A 495 1.90 -3.39 12.99
C TYR A 495 3.07 -4.36 12.69
N PRO A 496 2.94 -5.25 11.68
CA PRO A 496 4.01 -6.14 11.25
C PRO A 496 5.02 -5.40 10.38
N GLU A 497 6.15 -5.02 10.95
CA GLU A 497 7.23 -4.37 10.20
C GLU A 497 8.02 -5.41 9.40
N PHE A 498 7.99 -5.33 8.08
CA PHE A 498 8.73 -6.24 7.20
C PHE A 498 10.25 -6.07 7.36
N ARG A 499 10.95 -7.15 7.72
CA ARG A 499 12.40 -7.18 7.95
C ARG A 499 13.17 -7.72 6.76
N GLY A 500 12.60 -8.65 6.01
CA GLY A 500 13.26 -9.26 4.87
C GLY A 500 12.63 -10.55 4.40
N VAL A 501 13.20 -11.11 3.33
CA VAL A 501 12.87 -12.44 2.82
C VAL A 501 13.99 -13.42 3.17
N VAL A 502 13.63 -14.66 3.46
CA VAL A 502 14.54 -15.79 3.62
C VAL A 502 14.12 -16.89 2.65
N GLU A 503 15.09 -17.45 1.94
CA GLU A 503 14.91 -18.59 1.03
C GLU A 503 15.66 -19.79 1.62
N MET A 504 14.98 -20.92 1.72
CA MET A 504 15.48 -22.13 2.34
C MET A 504 15.17 -23.33 1.45
N GLU A 505 16.12 -24.26 1.33
CA GLU A 505 15.85 -25.58 0.77
C GLU A 505 15.46 -26.54 1.89
N VAL A 506 14.27 -27.13 1.79
CA VAL A 506 13.75 -28.13 2.72
C VAL A 506 13.95 -29.52 2.10
N PRO A 507 14.67 -30.45 2.76
CA PRO A 507 14.84 -31.80 2.25
C PRO A 507 13.50 -32.52 2.06
N ALA A 508 13.38 -33.31 0.99
CA ALA A 508 12.15 -34.07 0.70
C ALA A 508 11.74 -34.97 1.87
N GLU A 509 12.71 -35.60 2.54
CA GLU A 509 12.50 -36.45 3.71
C GLU A 509 11.87 -35.71 4.89
N THR A 510 12.25 -34.43 5.10
CA THR A 510 11.65 -33.58 6.13
C THR A 510 10.18 -33.29 5.83
N VAL A 511 9.85 -33.04 4.56
CA VAL A 511 8.46 -32.81 4.13
C VAL A 511 7.63 -34.09 4.26
N LYS A 512 8.18 -35.25 3.84
CA LYS A 512 7.53 -36.57 4.01
C LYS A 512 7.22 -36.86 5.48
N GLU A 513 8.19 -36.64 6.37
CA GLU A 513 7.99 -36.87 7.80
C GLU A 513 6.97 -35.89 8.39
N ALA A 514 7.00 -34.62 8.00
CA ALA A 514 5.99 -33.64 8.43
C ALA A 514 4.57 -34.03 8.00
N VAL A 515 4.38 -34.53 6.77
CA VAL A 515 3.09 -35.05 6.28
C VAL A 515 2.63 -36.28 7.08
N ARG A 516 3.58 -37.15 7.47
CA ARG A 516 3.29 -38.30 8.34
C ARG A 516 2.81 -37.83 9.71
N LEU A 517 3.51 -36.87 10.32
CA LEU A 517 3.18 -36.28 11.61
C LEU A 517 1.82 -35.55 11.60
N GLU A 518 1.50 -34.81 10.54
CA GLU A 518 0.20 -34.17 10.34
C GLU A 518 -0.94 -35.21 10.31
N THR A 519 -0.70 -36.35 9.65
CA THR A 519 -1.68 -37.44 9.56
C THR A 519 -1.95 -38.06 10.94
N VAL A 520 -0.91 -38.26 11.76
CA VAL A 520 -1.05 -38.75 13.14
C VAL A 520 -1.82 -37.76 13.99
N TYR A 521 -1.44 -36.49 13.97
CA TYR A 521 -2.09 -35.41 14.72
C TYR A 521 -3.61 -35.33 14.42
N ARG A 522 -4.00 -35.48 13.15
CA ARG A 522 -5.41 -35.51 12.75
C ARG A 522 -6.17 -36.72 13.29
N LEU A 523 -5.54 -37.89 13.32
CA LEU A 523 -6.18 -39.11 13.83
C LEU A 523 -6.43 -39.01 15.33
N GLU A 524 -5.47 -38.45 16.08
CA GLU A 524 -5.60 -38.18 17.51
C GLU A 524 -6.73 -37.17 17.79
N ASN A 525 -6.74 -36.02 17.11
CA ASN A 525 -7.79 -35.02 17.28
C ASN A 525 -9.19 -35.50 16.86
N LYS A 526 -9.29 -36.35 15.81
CA LYS A 526 -10.58 -36.98 15.44
C LYS A 526 -11.06 -37.99 16.48
N GLN A 527 -10.16 -38.63 17.23
CA GLN A 527 -10.55 -39.51 18.33
C GLN A 527 -11.02 -38.71 19.55
N VAL A 528 -10.35 -37.60 19.88
CA VAL A 528 -10.78 -36.67 20.95
C VAL A 528 -12.13 -36.05 20.63
N SER A 529 -12.33 -35.53 19.41
CA SER A 529 -13.63 -34.98 18.98
C SER A 529 -14.77 -36.00 18.96
N LYS A 530 -14.47 -37.29 18.75
CA LYS A 530 -15.46 -38.38 18.88
C LYS A 530 -15.76 -38.76 20.33
N LEU A 531 -14.84 -38.52 21.26
CA LEU A 531 -15.04 -38.73 22.70
C LEU A 531 -15.81 -37.56 23.34
N GLU A 532 -15.79 -36.37 22.74
CA GLU A 532 -16.50 -35.18 23.24
C GLU A 532 -17.97 -35.03 22.75
N MET A 533 -18.55 -36.06 22.13
CA MET A 533 -19.98 -36.03 21.76
C MET A 533 -20.73 -37.33 22.12
N THR A 534 -21.27 -37.35 23.35
CA THR A 534 -22.69 -37.69 23.56
C THR A 534 -23.29 -36.71 24.58
N PRO A 535 -24.27 -35.86 24.20
CA PRO A 535 -24.98 -34.97 25.12
C PRO A 535 -25.64 -35.71 26.29
N ASP A 536 -26.00 -36.98 26.10
CA ASP A 536 -26.62 -37.83 27.12
C ASP A 536 -25.66 -38.21 28.26
N GLN A 537 -24.33 -38.12 28.07
CA GLN A 537 -23.35 -38.42 29.13
C GLN A 537 -22.96 -37.19 29.96
N ALA A 538 -23.00 -35.99 29.37
CA ALA A 538 -22.75 -34.74 30.11
C ALA A 538 -23.88 -34.41 31.10
N ALA A 539 -25.12 -34.80 30.80
CA ALA A 539 -26.27 -34.60 31.70
C ALA A 539 -26.23 -35.48 32.97
N VAL A 540 -25.51 -36.62 32.94
CA VAL A 540 -25.38 -37.51 34.11
C VAL A 540 -24.35 -36.95 35.10
N PHE A 541 -23.27 -36.35 34.62
CA PHE A 541 -22.21 -35.80 35.49
C PHE A 541 -22.68 -34.59 36.31
N PHE A 542 -23.51 -33.70 35.74
CA PHE A 542 -24.07 -32.56 36.48
C PHE A 542 -25.28 -32.90 37.35
N ALA A 543 -25.90 -34.07 37.17
CA ALA A 543 -27.00 -34.52 38.03
C ALA A 543 -26.50 -35.21 39.32
N GLU A 544 -25.33 -35.86 39.29
CA GLU A 544 -24.75 -36.50 40.48
C GLU A 544 -24.09 -35.52 41.46
N GLU A 545 -23.59 -34.36 41.00
CA GLU A 545 -22.91 -33.38 41.87
C GLU A 545 -23.87 -32.42 42.61
N THR A 546 -25.19 -32.54 42.39
CA THR A 546 -26.22 -31.83 43.18
C THR A 546 -26.95 -32.73 44.18
N ALA A 547 -26.46 -33.97 44.37
CA ALA A 547 -27.07 -34.97 45.23
C ALA A 547 -26.14 -35.52 46.34
N GLU A 548 -25.09 -34.79 46.73
CA GLU A 548 -24.37 -35.00 48.00
C GLU A 548 -24.45 -33.78 48.94
#